data_AF-A0A3N5S3L8-F1
#
_entry.id   AF-A0A3N5S3L8-F1
#
_cell.length_a   1.000
_cell.length_b   1.000
_cell.length_c   1.000
_cell.angle_alpha   90.00
_cell.angle_beta   90.00
_cell.angle_gamma   90.00
#
_symmetry.space_group_name_H-M   'P 1'
#
loop_
_entity.id
_entity.type
_entity.pdbx_description
1 polymer ?
#
loop_
_entity_poly.entity_id
_entity_poly.type
_entity_poly.pdbx_seq_one_letter_code
_entity_poly.pdbx_strand_id
1 'polypeptide(L)'
;MTTIDLTIEKSRRANAIKRAKERDIIIPTYAQMKDPAKIPAKVKNELKKIGLWDIDPRNLFRINWHNEPVASGGTFGGVNFLELPSSLTGVPARIVVLVGKWFPTGAHKVGAAFSCLVPRLVTGQFDPTTQKAVWPSTGNYCRGGAYDSALLACESIAILP
;
A
#
# COMPACT_ATOMS: atom_id res chain seq x y z
N MET A 1 -1.57 25.61 8.92
CA MET A 1 -1.48 24.26 8.31
C MET A 1 -2.37 23.33 9.10
N THR A 2 -3.28 22.61 8.46
CA THR A 2 -4.10 21.61 9.14
C THR A 2 -3.22 20.39 9.44
N THR A 3 -2.98 20.10 10.72
CA THR A 3 -2.24 18.92 11.17
C THR A 3 -3.10 17.67 11.06
N ILE A 4 -2.50 16.52 10.76
CA ILE A 4 -3.21 15.23 10.80
C ILE A 4 -3.60 14.96 12.26
N ASP A 5 -4.90 14.79 12.52
CA ASP A 5 -5.39 14.40 13.84
C ASP A 5 -5.05 12.93 14.11
N LEU A 6 -4.33 12.68 15.20
CA LEU A 6 -3.88 11.35 15.64
C LEU A 6 -4.48 10.97 17.01
N THR A 7 -5.59 11.60 17.39
CA THR A 7 -6.31 11.29 18.63
C THR A 7 -6.71 9.83 18.67
N ILE A 8 -6.46 9.17 19.80
CA ILE A 8 -6.67 7.73 19.97
C ILE A 8 -8.07 7.43 20.53
N GLU A 9 -8.90 6.79 19.71
CA GLU A 9 -10.21 6.26 20.08
C GLU A 9 -10.07 4.82 20.61
N LYS A 10 -9.79 4.69 21.92
CA LYS A 10 -9.36 3.41 22.54
C LYS A 10 -10.31 2.23 22.29
N SER A 11 -11.63 2.43 22.40
CA SER A 11 -12.64 1.37 22.24
C SER A 11 -12.68 0.84 20.81
N ARG A 12 -12.75 1.74 19.83
CA ARG A 12 -12.76 1.42 18.39
C ARG A 12 -11.43 0.85 17.93
N ARG A 13 -10.32 1.36 18.46
CA ARG A 13 -8.98 0.81 18.21
C ARG A 13 -8.87 -0.64 18.71
N ALA A 14 -9.51 -0.99 19.82
CA ALA A 14 -9.52 -2.38 20.30
C ALA A 14 -10.20 -3.33 19.28
N ASN A 15 -11.28 -2.89 18.62
CA ASN A 15 -11.92 -3.64 17.54
C ASN A 15 -10.98 -3.84 16.35
N ALA A 16 -10.29 -2.78 15.92
CA ALA A 16 -9.30 -2.85 14.84
C ALA A 16 -8.15 -3.81 15.17
N ILE A 17 -7.60 -3.74 16.39
CA ILE A 17 -6.54 -4.65 16.86
C ILE A 17 -7.04 -6.10 16.89
N LYS A 18 -8.25 -6.35 17.41
CA LYS A 18 -8.83 -7.69 17.46
C LYS A 18 -8.93 -8.28 16.06
N ARG A 19 -9.48 -7.51 15.10
CA ARG A 19 -9.60 -7.95 13.71
C ARG A 19 -8.25 -8.21 13.04
N ALA A 20 -7.27 -7.34 13.27
CA ALA A 20 -5.93 -7.53 12.73
C ALA A 20 -5.30 -8.83 13.26
N LYS A 21 -5.49 -9.18 14.53
CA LYS A 21 -5.04 -10.45 15.11
C LYS A 21 -5.77 -11.65 14.51
N GLU A 22 -7.11 -11.59 14.40
CA GLU A 22 -7.93 -12.68 13.84
C GLU A 22 -7.57 -13.02 12.39
N ARG A 23 -7.10 -12.03 11.62
CA ARG A 23 -6.76 -12.15 10.20
C ARG A 23 -5.25 -12.19 9.93
N ASP A 24 -4.43 -12.23 10.98
CA ASP A 24 -2.96 -12.22 10.87
C ASP A 24 -2.42 -11.07 10.00
N ILE A 25 -2.98 -9.87 10.21
CA ILE A 25 -2.64 -8.65 9.48
C ILE A 25 -1.51 -7.94 10.23
N ILE A 26 -0.39 -7.72 9.52
CA ILE A 26 0.74 -6.92 10.00
C ILE A 26 0.84 -5.68 9.11
N ILE A 27 0.64 -4.50 9.69
CA ILE A 27 0.68 -3.23 8.98
C ILE A 27 2.13 -2.74 8.94
N PRO A 28 2.71 -2.44 7.75
CA PRO A 28 4.05 -1.87 7.67
C PRO A 28 4.09 -0.46 8.25
N THR A 29 5.23 -0.11 8.84
CA THR A 29 5.51 1.29 9.19
C THR A 29 5.92 2.07 7.94
N TYR A 30 5.72 3.39 7.94
CA TYR A 30 6.27 4.24 6.87
C TYR A 30 7.79 4.14 6.75
N ALA A 31 8.51 3.87 7.85
CA ALA A 31 9.94 3.64 7.82
C ALA A 31 10.32 2.39 7.01
N GLN A 32 9.51 1.32 7.09
CA GLN A 32 9.67 0.10 6.30
C GLN A 32 9.23 0.27 4.84
N MET A 33 8.19 1.05 4.58
CA MET A 33 7.77 1.38 3.21
C MET A 33 8.83 2.22 2.49
N LYS A 34 9.47 3.18 3.21
CA LYS A 34 10.58 3.98 2.68
C LYS A 34 11.84 3.15 2.48
N ASP A 35 12.13 2.25 3.41
CA ASP A 35 13.33 1.43 3.42
C ASP A 35 12.98 -0.05 3.68
N PRO A 36 12.81 -0.85 2.61
CA PRO A 36 12.50 -2.27 2.72
C PRO A 36 13.57 -3.09 3.44
N ALA A 37 14.78 -2.57 3.64
CA ALA A 37 15.80 -3.26 4.44
C ALA A 37 15.30 -3.48 5.90
N LYS A 38 14.47 -2.58 6.41
CA LYS A 38 13.87 -2.64 7.76
C LYS A 38 12.70 -3.62 7.90
N ILE A 39 12.25 -4.23 6.80
CA ILE A 39 11.19 -5.24 6.84
C ILE A 39 11.78 -6.55 7.42
N PRO A 40 11.11 -7.19 8.40
CA PRO A 40 11.59 -8.44 8.99
C PRO A 40 11.81 -9.54 7.95
N ALA A 41 12.87 -10.33 8.13
CA ALA A 41 13.22 -11.42 7.22
C ALA A 41 12.07 -12.45 7.04
N LYS A 42 11.30 -12.70 8.11
CA LYS A 42 10.12 -13.57 8.06
C LYS A 42 9.12 -13.11 6.99
N VAL A 43 8.75 -11.82 6.99
CA VAL A 43 7.82 -11.23 6.00
C VAL A 43 8.42 -11.32 4.60
N LYS A 44 9.69 -10.98 4.42
CA LYS A 44 10.38 -11.11 3.11
C LYS A 44 10.34 -12.54 2.56
N ASN A 45 10.47 -13.54 3.43
CA ASN A 45 10.42 -14.95 3.04
C ASN A 45 9.00 -15.41 2.69
N GLU A 46 7.98 -14.93 3.40
CA GLU A 46 6.58 -15.19 3.06
C GLU A 46 6.23 -14.59 1.68
N LEU A 47 6.67 -13.36 1.41
CA LEU A 47 6.45 -12.67 0.13
C LEU A 47 6.95 -13.44 -1.10
N LYS A 48 7.98 -14.28 -0.97
CA LYS A 48 8.51 -15.11 -2.07
C LYS A 48 7.51 -16.13 -2.61
N LYS A 49 6.45 -16.44 -1.85
CA LYS A 49 5.40 -17.40 -2.22
C LYS A 49 4.08 -16.75 -2.60
N ILE A 50 4.03 -15.41 -2.60
CA ILE A 50 2.80 -14.63 -2.76
C ILE A 50 2.87 -13.87 -4.08
N GLY A 51 1.78 -13.90 -4.85
CA GLY A 51 1.59 -13.10 -6.05
C GLY A 51 1.53 -11.61 -5.73
N LEU A 52 2.08 -10.76 -6.59
CA LEU A 52 2.14 -9.30 -6.37
C LEU A 52 0.76 -8.67 -6.14
N TRP A 53 -0.29 -9.29 -6.67
CA TRP A 53 -1.68 -8.78 -6.63
C TRP A 53 -2.61 -9.67 -5.79
N ASP A 54 -2.07 -10.70 -5.14
CA ASP A 54 -2.88 -11.59 -4.31
C ASP A 54 -3.49 -10.81 -3.14
N ILE A 55 -4.68 -11.22 -2.72
CA ILE A 55 -5.37 -10.68 -1.55
C ILE A 55 -4.78 -11.34 -0.29
N ASP A 56 -3.52 -11.01 -0.02
CA ASP A 56 -2.76 -11.47 1.14
C ASP A 56 -2.23 -10.24 1.92
N PRO A 57 -2.48 -10.13 3.24
CA PRO A 57 -2.06 -8.98 4.03
C PRO A 57 -0.55 -8.67 3.97
N ARG A 58 0.31 -9.65 3.68
CA ARG A 58 1.75 -9.41 3.52
C ARG A 58 2.04 -8.46 2.35
N ASN A 59 1.17 -8.39 1.33
CA ASN A 59 1.34 -7.46 0.22
C ASN A 59 1.25 -5.98 0.63
N LEU A 60 0.77 -5.64 1.84
CA LEU A 60 0.90 -4.29 2.40
C LEU A 60 2.37 -3.83 2.42
N PHE A 61 3.31 -4.73 2.66
CA PHE A 61 4.75 -4.43 2.66
C PHE A 61 5.30 -4.11 1.27
N ARG A 62 4.58 -4.44 0.19
CA ARG A 62 4.93 -4.11 -1.20
C ARG A 62 4.43 -2.74 -1.64
N ILE A 63 3.85 -1.95 -0.75
CA ILE A 63 3.42 -0.58 -1.07
C ILE A 63 4.66 0.36 -1.02
N ASN A 64 5.58 0.16 -1.96
CA ASN A 64 6.83 0.92 -2.11
C ASN A 64 7.44 0.77 -3.53
N TRP A 65 8.44 1.59 -3.85
CA TRP A 65 9.06 1.68 -5.18
C TRP A 65 10.13 0.62 -5.49
N HIS A 66 10.48 -0.21 -4.50
CA HIS A 66 11.62 -1.12 -4.53
C HIS A 66 11.22 -2.57 -4.83
N ASN A 67 9.95 -2.86 -5.14
CA ASN A 67 9.55 -4.23 -5.44
C ASN A 67 10.37 -4.81 -6.59
N GLU A 68 10.83 -6.03 -6.42
CA GLU A 68 11.45 -6.77 -7.52
C GLU A 68 10.44 -6.90 -8.70
N PRO A 69 10.86 -6.67 -9.95
CA PRO A 69 9.96 -6.56 -11.10
C PRO A 69 9.47 -7.92 -11.62
N VAL A 70 8.84 -8.70 -10.74
CA VAL A 70 8.28 -10.03 -11.00
C VAL A 70 6.81 -10.10 -10.58
N ALA A 71 6.00 -10.87 -11.32
CA ALA A 71 4.56 -10.95 -11.09
C ALA A 71 4.18 -11.78 -9.85
N SER A 72 5.03 -12.73 -9.45
CA SER A 72 4.83 -13.56 -8.26
C SER A 72 6.16 -13.79 -7.56
N GLY A 73 6.11 -13.87 -6.24
CA GLY A 73 7.30 -13.97 -5.41
C GLY A 73 8.16 -12.71 -5.50
N GLY A 74 9.47 -12.88 -5.47
CA GLY A 74 10.42 -11.78 -5.38
C GLY A 74 10.42 -11.07 -4.03
N THR A 75 11.37 -10.18 -3.84
CA THR A 75 11.50 -9.39 -2.62
C THR A 75 11.62 -7.90 -2.96
N PHE A 76 12.78 -7.30 -2.68
CA PHE A 76 13.03 -5.88 -2.89
C PHE A 76 14.41 -5.68 -3.51
N GLY A 77 14.54 -4.67 -4.36
CA GLY A 77 15.77 -4.25 -5.00
C GLY A 77 15.90 -2.73 -5.05
N GLY A 78 16.55 -2.22 -6.11
CA GLY A 78 16.61 -0.79 -6.39
C GLY A 78 15.22 -0.20 -6.70
N VAL A 79 15.15 1.13 -6.77
CA VAL A 79 13.97 1.81 -7.30
C VAL A 79 13.77 1.38 -8.75
N ASN A 80 12.55 1.02 -9.12
CA ASN A 80 12.23 0.74 -10.52
C ASN A 80 12.12 2.05 -11.30
N PHE A 81 13.07 2.31 -12.19
CA PHE A 81 13.04 3.48 -13.08
C PHE A 81 13.58 3.16 -14.47
N LEU A 82 13.23 4.01 -15.42
CA LEU A 82 13.82 4.06 -16.77
C LEU A 82 14.46 5.44 -16.96
N GLU A 83 15.56 5.49 -17.69
CA GLU A 83 16.15 6.76 -18.13
C GLU A 83 15.91 6.91 -19.63
N LEU A 84 15.34 8.05 -20.03
CA LEU A 84 15.06 8.32 -21.44
C LEU A 84 16.26 9.06 -22.05
N PRO A 85 16.94 8.50 -23.06
CA PRO A 85 18.12 9.13 -23.64
C PRO A 85 17.74 10.38 -24.44
N SER A 86 18.69 11.31 -24.56
CA SER A 86 18.52 12.52 -25.40
C SER A 86 18.26 12.17 -26.87
N SER A 87 18.79 11.05 -27.36
CA SER A 87 18.51 10.54 -28.72
C SER A 87 17.05 10.16 -28.96
N LEU A 88 16.29 9.86 -27.90
CA LEU A 88 14.84 9.60 -27.96
C LEU A 88 14.03 10.88 -27.70
N THR A 89 14.47 11.72 -26.76
CA THR A 89 13.68 12.84 -26.24
C THR A 89 13.94 14.16 -26.97
N GLY A 90 15.08 14.29 -27.66
CA GLY A 90 15.50 15.51 -28.36
C GLY A 90 15.94 16.67 -27.45
N VAL A 91 16.02 16.46 -26.13
CA VAL A 91 16.39 17.51 -25.16
C VAL A 91 17.66 17.15 -24.38
N PRO A 92 18.45 18.14 -23.91
CA PRO A 92 19.64 17.89 -23.09
C PRO A 92 19.30 17.55 -21.63
N ALA A 93 18.04 17.74 -21.20
CA ALA A 93 17.62 17.44 -19.84
C ALA A 93 17.61 15.93 -19.57
N ARG A 94 18.11 15.53 -18.40
CA ARG A 94 18.04 14.14 -17.93
C ARG A 94 16.60 13.80 -17.49
N ILE A 95 15.96 12.86 -18.16
CA ILE A 95 14.58 12.44 -17.87
C ILE A 95 14.57 11.05 -17.25
N VAL A 96 14.09 10.95 -16.01
CA VAL A 96 13.92 9.70 -15.27
C VAL A 96 12.43 9.41 -15.10
N VAL A 97 12.00 8.21 -15.49
CA VAL A 97 10.62 7.73 -15.38
C VAL A 97 10.53 6.71 -14.26
N LEU A 98 9.81 7.02 -13.20
CA LEU A 98 9.53 6.06 -12.12
C LEU A 98 8.47 5.04 -12.56
N VAL A 99 8.76 3.75 -12.38
CA VAL A 99 7.91 2.66 -12.86
C VAL A 99 6.97 2.19 -11.75
N GLY A 100 5.74 2.69 -11.75
CA GLY A 100 4.70 2.34 -10.78
C GLY A 100 4.01 0.99 -11.04
N LYS A 101 4.36 0.28 -12.12
CA LYS A 101 3.76 -1.01 -12.52
C LYS A 101 3.97 -2.11 -11.47
N TRP A 102 5.04 -2.04 -10.71
CA TRP A 102 5.42 -3.08 -9.76
C TRP A 102 4.85 -2.87 -8.36
N PHE A 103 3.93 -1.92 -8.19
CA PHE A 103 3.08 -1.87 -6.99
C PHE A 103 1.99 -2.95 -7.08
N PRO A 104 1.43 -3.39 -5.94
CA PRO A 104 0.16 -4.10 -5.93
C PRO A 104 -0.89 -3.33 -6.74
N THR A 105 -1.78 -4.05 -7.44
CA THR A 105 -2.74 -3.49 -8.41
C THR A 105 -2.12 -2.83 -9.66
N GLY A 106 -0.80 -2.81 -9.81
CA GLY A 106 -0.13 -2.26 -10.98
C GLY A 106 -0.06 -0.74 -11.02
N ALA A 107 -0.35 -0.08 -9.90
CA ALA A 107 -0.34 1.38 -9.81
C ALA A 107 0.06 1.87 -8.43
N HIS A 108 0.92 2.89 -8.38
CA HIS A 108 1.40 3.52 -7.14
C HIS A 108 0.30 4.19 -6.30
N LYS A 109 -0.91 4.39 -6.86
CA LYS A 109 -2.04 5.00 -6.14
C LYS A 109 -2.51 4.19 -4.93
N VAL A 110 -2.16 2.91 -4.85
CA VAL A 110 -2.35 2.08 -3.65
C VAL A 110 -1.65 2.70 -2.43
N GLY A 111 -0.48 3.32 -2.58
CA GLY A 111 0.19 4.00 -1.45
C GLY A 111 -0.55 5.21 -0.91
N ALA A 112 -1.23 5.95 -1.79
CA ALA A 112 -2.06 7.07 -1.37
C ALA A 112 -3.30 6.59 -0.61
N ALA A 113 -3.98 5.54 -1.11
CA ALA A 113 -5.15 4.97 -0.46
C ALA A 113 -4.81 4.38 0.92
N PHE A 114 -3.73 3.61 1.03
CA PHE A 114 -3.18 3.11 2.29
C PHE A 114 -2.99 4.25 3.31
N SER A 115 -2.37 5.35 2.87
CA SER A 115 -2.06 6.50 3.74
C SER A 115 -3.32 7.25 4.21
N CYS A 116 -4.45 7.13 3.50
CA CYS A 116 -5.73 7.69 3.92
C CYS A 116 -6.47 6.81 4.95
N LEU A 117 -6.35 5.48 4.84
CA LEU A 117 -7.07 4.53 5.70
C LEU A 117 -6.28 4.20 6.98
N VAL A 118 -5.00 3.86 6.85
CA VAL A 118 -4.22 3.27 7.95
C VAL A 118 -4.08 4.18 9.16
N PRO A 119 -3.80 5.49 9.04
CA PRO A 119 -3.76 6.38 10.21
C PRO A 119 -5.05 6.33 11.03
N ARG A 120 -6.21 6.34 10.36
CA ARG A 120 -7.52 6.26 11.03
C ARG A 120 -7.77 4.90 11.67
N LEU A 121 -7.32 3.83 11.02
CA LEU A 121 -7.45 2.47 11.53
C LEU A 121 -6.60 2.27 12.80
N VAL A 122 -5.34 2.72 12.79
CA VAL A 122 -4.42 2.53 13.93
C VAL A 122 -4.74 3.43 15.13
N THR A 123 -5.40 4.57 14.89
CA THR A 123 -5.89 5.45 15.96
C THR A 123 -7.27 5.05 16.48
N GLY A 124 -8.02 4.24 15.74
CA GLY A 124 -9.42 3.89 16.05
C GLY A 124 -10.44 4.91 15.54
N GLN A 125 -10.00 5.95 14.83
CA GLN A 125 -10.90 6.91 14.17
C GLN A 125 -11.67 6.30 12.99
N PHE A 126 -11.24 5.14 12.50
CA PHE A 126 -12.02 4.25 11.65
C PHE A 126 -12.19 2.90 12.37
N ASP A 127 -13.43 2.44 12.50
CA ASP A 127 -13.77 1.14 13.09
C ASP A 127 -14.17 0.16 11.97
N PRO A 128 -13.34 -0.84 11.65
CA PRO A 128 -13.62 -1.76 10.56
C PRO A 128 -14.84 -2.65 10.83
N THR A 129 -15.33 -2.76 12.06
CA THR A 129 -16.49 -3.61 12.39
C THR A 129 -17.84 -2.94 12.14
N THR A 130 -17.86 -1.61 12.00
CA THR A 130 -19.10 -0.83 11.86
C THR A 130 -19.08 0.14 10.67
N GLN A 131 -17.92 0.38 10.07
CA GLN A 131 -17.75 1.38 9.01
C GLN A 131 -17.21 0.76 7.72
N LYS A 132 -17.47 1.47 6.61
CA LYS A 132 -16.99 1.12 5.27
C LYS A 132 -16.07 2.21 4.75
N ALA A 133 -14.98 1.84 4.09
CA ALA A 133 -14.07 2.76 3.42
C ALA A 133 -14.63 3.13 2.03
N VAL A 134 -14.86 4.41 1.77
CA VAL A 134 -15.43 4.87 0.49
C VAL A 134 -14.33 5.50 -0.36
N TRP A 135 -14.20 5.01 -1.59
CA TRP A 135 -13.13 5.38 -2.52
C TRP A 135 -13.71 5.96 -3.82
N PRO A 136 -13.91 7.28 -3.92
CA PRO A 136 -14.36 7.93 -5.15
C PRO A 136 -13.18 8.32 -6.06
N SER A 137 -13.16 7.81 -7.30
CA SER A 137 -12.13 8.12 -8.30
C SER A 137 -12.42 7.49 -9.68
N THR A 138 -11.61 7.83 -10.69
CA THR A 138 -11.72 7.34 -12.07
C THR A 138 -11.09 5.97 -12.32
N GLY A 139 -10.60 5.26 -11.29
CA GLY A 139 -10.03 3.92 -11.46
C GLY A 139 -8.94 3.58 -10.47
N ASN A 140 -7.68 3.94 -10.75
CA ASN A 140 -6.50 3.45 -10.00
C ASN A 140 -6.55 3.70 -8.49
N TYR A 141 -7.11 4.83 -8.04
CA TYR A 141 -7.27 5.11 -6.61
C TYR A 141 -8.40 4.27 -5.99
N CYS A 142 -9.52 4.08 -6.69
CA CYS A 142 -10.59 3.15 -6.28
C CYS A 142 -10.07 1.72 -6.15
N ARG A 143 -9.32 1.26 -7.15
CA ARG A 143 -8.71 -0.07 -7.16
C ARG A 143 -7.73 -0.25 -6.02
N GLY A 144 -6.84 0.74 -5.80
CA GLY A 144 -5.92 0.73 -4.67
C GLY A 144 -6.65 0.71 -3.32
N GLY A 145 -7.66 1.57 -3.15
CA GLY A 145 -8.45 1.62 -1.91
C GLY A 145 -9.24 0.35 -1.63
N ALA A 146 -9.89 -0.23 -2.64
CA ALA A 146 -10.57 -1.51 -2.51
C ALA A 146 -9.59 -2.65 -2.16
N TYR A 147 -8.41 -2.66 -2.79
CA TYR A 147 -7.34 -3.61 -2.51
C TYR A 147 -6.82 -3.48 -1.07
N ASP A 148 -6.42 -2.27 -0.64
CA ASP A 148 -5.96 -2.02 0.73
C ASP A 148 -7.03 -2.38 1.76
N SER A 149 -8.29 -2.05 1.46
CA SER A 149 -9.42 -2.37 2.35
C SER A 149 -9.59 -3.88 2.48
N ALA A 150 -9.46 -4.64 1.38
CA ALA A 150 -9.50 -6.11 1.41
C ALA A 150 -8.34 -6.68 2.25
N LEU A 151 -7.11 -6.19 2.05
CA LEU A 151 -5.94 -6.62 2.83
C LEU A 151 -6.06 -6.29 4.33
N LEU A 152 -6.72 -5.18 4.67
CA LEU A 152 -6.93 -4.71 6.04
C LEU A 152 -8.24 -5.23 6.67
N ALA A 153 -8.97 -6.12 5.98
CA ALA A 153 -10.27 -6.66 6.41
C ALA A 153 -11.31 -5.57 6.74
N CYS A 154 -11.33 -4.53 5.92
CA CYS A 154 -12.31 -3.45 5.94
C CYS A 154 -13.30 -3.62 4.80
N GLU A 155 -14.59 -3.40 5.06
CA GLU A 155 -15.55 -3.24 3.98
C GLU A 155 -15.25 -1.97 3.18
N SER A 156 -15.47 -1.99 1.87
CA SER A 156 -15.24 -0.83 1.02
C SER A 156 -16.28 -0.67 -0.07
N ILE A 157 -16.45 0.58 -0.50
CA ILE A 157 -17.29 0.98 -1.63
C ILE A 157 -16.41 1.77 -2.60
N ALA A 158 -16.28 1.29 -3.83
CA ALA A 158 -15.65 2.04 -4.91
C ALA A 158 -16.73 2.81 -5.68
N ILE A 159 -16.50 4.10 -5.91
CA ILE A 159 -17.40 4.97 -6.69
C ILE A 159 -16.63 5.47 -7.90
N LEU A 160 -17.11 5.16 -9.09
CA LEU A 160 -16.50 5.54 -10.36
C LEU A 160 -17.52 6.32 -11.21
N PRO A 161 -17.08 7.33 -11.98
CA PRO A 161 -17.90 7.95 -13.01
C PRO A 161 -18.11 7.03 -14.22
#